data_AF-A0A352SBQ4-F1
#
_entry.id   AF-A0A352SBQ4-F1
#
_cell.length_a   1.000
_cell.length_b   1.000
_cell.length_c   1.000
_cell.angle_alpha   90.00
_cell.angle_beta   90.00
_cell.angle_gamma   90.00
#
_symmetry.space_group_name_H-M   'P 1'
#
loop_
_entity.id
_entity.type
_entity.pdbx_description
1 polymer ?
#
loop_
_entity_poly.entity_id
_entity_poly.type
_entity_poly.pdbx_seq_one_letter_code
_entity_poly.pdbx_strand_id
1 'polypeptide(L)' 'PLDLDAVADVIVNVSRAADAIGERLDTLEINPFIVSADGLVAADAVITLR' A
#
# COMPACT_ATOMS: atom_id res chain seq x y z
N PRO A 1 9.53 6.54 18.45
CA PRO A 1 8.05 6.46 18.36
C PRO A 1 7.69 6.08 16.93
N LEU A 2 6.58 5.38 16.73
CA LEU A 2 6.14 5.04 15.39
C LEU A 2 5.74 6.33 14.64
N ASP A 3 6.28 6.53 13.45
CA ASP A 3 5.94 7.68 12.61
C ASP A 3 4.64 7.38 11.85
N LEU A 4 3.50 7.80 12.43
CA LEU A 4 2.19 7.58 11.83
C LEU A 4 1.94 8.44 10.60
N ASP A 5 2.64 9.56 10.45
CA ASP A 5 2.54 10.40 9.26
C ASP A 5 3.21 9.69 8.07
N ALA A 6 4.38 9.09 8.29
CA ALA A 6 5.03 8.25 7.28
C ALA A 6 4.17 7.03 6.88
N VAL A 7 3.46 6.40 7.83
CA VAL A 7 2.51 5.32 7.56
C VAL A 7 1.37 5.80 6.66
N ALA A 8 0.78 6.95 7.00
CA ALA A 8 -0.31 7.54 6.23
C ALA A 8 0.13 7.90 4.81
N ASP A 9 1.32 8.50 4.65
CA ASP A 9 1.88 8.85 3.36
C ASP A 9 2.07 7.62 2.45
N VAL A 10 2.52 6.49 3.00
CA VAL A 10 2.63 5.25 2.24
C VAL A 10 1.26 4.75 1.78
N ILE A 11 0.27 4.72 2.67
CA ILE A 11 -1.09 4.28 2.32
C ILE A 11 -1.68 5.17 1.23
N VAL A 12 -1.54 6.50 1.36
CA VAL A 12 -1.99 7.46 0.34
C VAL A 12 -1.29 7.23 -1.00
N ASN A 13 0.02 6.98 -1.01
CA ASN A 13 0.75 6.74 -2.24
C ASN A 13 0.38 5.41 -2.90
N VAL A 14 0.09 4.36 -2.13
CA VAL A 14 -0.46 3.11 -2.65
C VAL A 14 -1.85 3.33 -3.26
N SER A 15 -2.73 4.10 -2.59
CA SER A 15 -4.03 4.46 -3.15
C SER A 15 -3.93 5.27 -4.44
N ARG A 16 -2.97 6.20 -4.53
CA ARG A 16 -2.70 6.96 -5.77
C ARG A 16 -2.15 6.07 -6.88
N ALA A 17 -1.32 5.09 -6.55
CA ALA A 17 -0.85 4.11 -7.53
C ALA A 17 -2.02 3.26 -8.06
N ALA A 18 -2.92 2.84 -7.18
CA ALA A 18 -4.15 2.14 -7.57
C ALA A 18 -5.02 2.99 -8.50
N ASP A 19 -5.25 4.26 -8.16
CA ASP A 19 -5.99 5.23 -8.96
C ASP A 19 -5.35 5.44 -10.35
N ALA A 20 -4.02 5.53 -10.41
CA ALA A 20 -3.29 5.70 -11.67
C ALA A 20 -3.40 4.50 -12.63
N ILE A 21 -3.66 3.29 -12.12
CA ILE A 21 -3.93 2.10 -12.95
C ILE A 21 -5.36 2.20 -13.55
N GLY A 22 -6.27 2.89 -12.86
CA GLY A 22 -7.60 3.22 -13.35
C GLY A 22 -8.50 2.00 -13.51
N GLU A 23 -9.38 2.04 -14.52
CA GLU A 23 -10.42 1.01 -14.75
C GLU A 23 -9.88 -0.40 -15.02
N ARG A 24 -8.59 -0.52 -15.32
CA ARG A 24 -7.89 -1.81 -15.50
C ARG A 24 -7.66 -2.53 -14.19
N LEU A 25 -7.63 -1.82 -13.06
CA LEU A 25 -7.44 -2.41 -11.75
C LEU A 25 -8.76 -3.02 -11.27
N ASP A 26 -8.74 -4.30 -10.90
CA ASP A 26 -9.86 -4.93 -10.20
C ASP A 26 -9.62 -4.89 -8.69
N THR A 27 -8.49 -5.42 -8.23
CA THR A 27 -8.06 -5.34 -6.82
C THR A 27 -6.57 -5.04 -6.68
N LEU A 28 -6.23 -4.31 -5.61
CA LEU A 28 -4.89 -4.21 -5.05
C LEU A 28 -4.97 -4.51 -3.56
N GLU A 29 -4.33 -5.58 -3.11
CA GLU A 29 -4.27 -5.99 -1.71
C GLU A 29 -2.80 -6.04 -1.28
N ILE A 30 -2.48 -5.43 -0.14
CA ILE A 30 -1.21 -5.63 0.57
C ILE A 30 -1.54 -6.34 1.86
N ASN A 31 -1.00 -7.55 2.06
CA ASN A 31 -1.33 -8.35 3.23
C ASN A 31 -0.21 -9.34 3.60
N PRO A 32 0.58 -9.07 4.67
CA PRO A 32 0.49 -7.94 5.59
C PRO A 32 1.24 -6.68 5.13
N PHE A 33 0.69 -5.53 5.52
CA PHE A 33 1.45 -4.28 5.65
C PHE A 33 1.96 -4.15 7.10
N ILE A 34 3.26 -4.39 7.29
CA ILE A 34 3.92 -4.46 8.59
C ILE A 34 4.52 -3.10 8.93
N VAL A 35 4.27 -2.65 10.15
CA VAL A 35 4.73 -1.38 10.68
C VAL A 35 5.53 -1.64 11.95
N SER A 36 6.82 -1.28 11.97
CA SER A 36 7.72 -1.51 13.10
C SER A 36 8.61 -0.28 13.38
N ALA A 37 9.44 -0.36 14.43
CA ALA A 37 10.43 0.69 14.71
C ALA A 37 11.52 0.80 13.63
N ASP A 38 11.73 -0.26 12.83
CA ASP A 38 12.73 -0.31 11.77
C ASP A 38 12.19 0.16 10.42
N GLY A 39 10.86 0.34 10.31
CA GLY A 39 10.22 0.91 9.12
C GLY A 39 8.91 0.23 8.72
N LEU A 40 8.56 0.42 7.45
CA LEU A 40 7.30 -0.02 6.83
C LEU A 40 7.61 -1.08 5.76
N VAL A 41 6.92 -2.22 5.81
CA VAL A 41 7.15 -3.34 4.90
C VAL A 41 5.82 -3.87 4.36
N ALA A 42 5.69 -3.91 3.04
CA ALA A 42 4.68 -4.75 2.38
C ALA A 42 5.30 -6.14 2.16
N ALA A 43 4.88 -7.13 2.94
CA ALA A 43 5.47 -8.47 2.85
C ALA A 43 4.97 -9.26 1.63
N ASP A 44 3.75 -8.96 1.20
CA ASP A 44 3.12 -9.50 -0.01
C ASP A 44 2.18 -8.46 -0.62
N ALA A 45 1.93 -8.59 -1.93
CA ALA A 45 0.92 -7.82 -2.63
C ALA A 45 0.28 -8.62 -3.77
N VAL A 46 -1.04 -8.62 -3.82
CA VAL A 46 -1.83 -9.20 -4.91
C VAL A 46 -2.46 -8.08 -5.72
N ILE A 47 -2.21 -8.09 -7.03
CA ILE A 47 -2.82 -7.16 -7.98
C ILE A 47 -3.59 -7.99 -9.00
N THR A 48 -4.89 -7.72 -9.12
CA THR A 48 -5.73 -8.31 -10.16
C THR A 48 -6.14 -7.22 -11.14
N LEU A 49 -6.07 -7.55 -12.44
CA LEU A 49 -6.41 -6.65 -13.54
C LEU A 49 -7.56 -7.23 -14.35
N ARG A 50 -8.37 -6.35 -14.95
CA ARG A 50 -9.42 -6.72 -15.91
C ARG A 50 -8.89 -6.81 -17.33
#